data_AF-A0A7X8YT23-F1
#
_entry.id   AF-A0A7X8YT23-F1
#
_cell.length_a   1.000
_cell.length_b   1.000
_cell.length_c   1.000
_cell.angle_alpha   90.00
_cell.angle_beta   90.00
_cell.angle_gamma   90.00
#
_symmetry.space_group_name_H-M   'P 1'
#
loop_
_entity.id
_entity.type
_entity.pdbx_description
1 polymer ?
#
loop_
_entity_poly.entity_id
_entity_poly.type
_entity_poly.pdbx_seq_one_letter_code
_entity_poly.pdbx_strand_id
1 'polypeptide(L)'
;MNPAQGPFSVLGLFDTPDALLEAIGKVKGRTGHRLEAYTPYPVHGLDRALGYRKSPIGGMVFVMGLIGALSALVLELWTSGRDYPLVTAGKPVFSWEAFVPILFEITVLFAALTAGLGMLLLLNRLPGLGHPMLRSRSMALLTRDRFGLAVESAGEPLDAQALALLLEEAGAAAVEVVERPPAPGPASPKLLAATLGAILLACLAAAGTTYWGIKLFPRLIPMVHMLDQPRLDPQSGNPFFADGSGMRPPVAGTVSQGAPPGPLPNEEEASRLVNPLPGSAAVFRRGRAVYDTHCAVCHGLLGNGEGFLTDAYGASPTRLTAGAGRELSDGAIYHVIVTGKNAMPPYSSDLAEEERWAAVHYVRVLERALNALDTDFEGGAR
;
A
#
# COMPACT_ATOMS: atom_id res chain seq x y z
N MET A 1 46.65 -36.88 1.81
CA MET A 1 45.66 -37.04 0.72
C MET A 1 45.00 -35.70 0.50
N ASN A 2 44.89 -35.26 -0.76
CA ASN A 2 44.34 -33.93 -1.08
C ASN A 2 42.83 -33.94 -0.75
N PRO A 3 42.30 -33.09 0.14
CA PRO A 3 40.86 -33.06 0.50
C PRO A 3 39.92 -32.73 -0.68
N ALA A 4 40.49 -32.54 -1.87
CA ALA A 4 39.82 -32.34 -3.14
C ALA A 4 39.39 -33.65 -3.86
N GLN A 5 39.73 -34.84 -3.37
CA GLN A 5 39.42 -36.12 -4.03
C GLN A 5 38.49 -36.97 -3.15
N GLY A 6 37.18 -36.86 -3.38
CA GLY A 6 36.16 -37.63 -2.69
C GLY A 6 34.74 -37.16 -3.05
N PRO A 7 33.71 -37.97 -2.75
CA PRO A 7 32.33 -37.62 -3.05
C PRO A 7 31.92 -36.36 -2.30
N PHE A 8 31.09 -35.53 -2.94
CA PHE A 8 30.54 -34.33 -2.33
C PHE A 8 29.44 -34.68 -1.33
N SER A 9 28.57 -35.62 -1.68
CA SER A 9 27.48 -36.04 -0.80
C SER A 9 27.02 -37.47 -1.06
N VAL A 10 26.42 -38.09 -0.06
CA VAL A 10 25.63 -39.32 -0.21
C VAL A 10 24.16 -38.96 -0.03
N LEU A 11 23.35 -39.23 -1.04
CA LEU A 11 21.94 -38.85 -1.14
C LEU A 11 21.05 -40.10 -0.98
N GLY A 12 20.19 -40.11 0.02
CA GLY A 12 19.10 -41.09 0.14
C GLY A 12 17.78 -40.53 -0.40
N LEU A 13 17.06 -41.32 -1.19
CA LEU A 13 15.74 -40.98 -1.73
C LEU A 13 14.63 -41.65 -0.93
N PHE A 14 13.56 -40.91 -0.69
CA PHE A 14 12.39 -41.32 0.06
C PHE A 14 11.11 -41.04 -0.74
N ASP A 15 10.10 -41.87 -0.49
CA ASP A 15 8.83 -41.86 -1.21
C ASP A 15 7.84 -40.84 -0.63
N THR A 16 7.97 -40.55 0.66
CA THR A 16 7.06 -39.67 1.40
C THR A 16 7.84 -38.68 2.27
N PRO A 17 7.25 -37.50 2.58
CA PRO A 17 7.88 -36.52 3.46
C PRO A 17 8.01 -37.02 4.91
N ASP A 18 7.11 -37.88 5.37
CA ASP A 18 7.16 -38.44 6.72
C ASP A 18 8.35 -39.40 6.88
N ALA A 19 8.61 -40.24 5.87
CA ALA A 19 9.78 -41.12 5.85
C ALA A 19 11.09 -40.32 5.87
N LEU A 20 11.14 -39.18 5.16
CA LEU A 20 12.27 -38.25 5.23
C LEU A 20 12.49 -37.71 6.65
N LEU A 21 11.42 -37.26 7.33
CA LEU A 21 11.52 -36.71 8.68
C LEU A 21 11.98 -37.76 9.71
N GLU A 22 11.47 -38.98 9.63
CA GLU A 22 11.93 -40.10 10.45
C GLU A 22 13.40 -40.44 10.19
N ALA A 23 13.81 -40.45 8.91
CA ALA A 23 15.18 -40.71 8.52
C ALA A 23 16.15 -39.66 9.07
N ILE A 24 15.78 -38.37 9.04
CA ILE A 24 16.59 -37.30 9.64
C ILE A 24 16.84 -37.57 11.13
N GLY A 25 15.81 -38.00 11.88
CA GLY A 25 15.96 -38.35 13.29
C GLY A 25 16.94 -39.49 13.54
N LYS A 26 16.94 -40.51 12.67
CA LYS A 26 17.86 -41.67 12.75
C LYS A 26 19.30 -41.33 12.35
N VAL A 27 19.48 -40.42 11.39
CA VAL A 27 20.77 -40.13 10.76
C VAL A 27 21.54 -39.01 11.45
N LYS A 28 20.86 -37.94 11.90
CA LYS A 28 21.48 -36.70 12.41
C LYS A 28 22.49 -36.88 13.54
N GLY A 29 22.24 -37.81 14.45
CA GLY A 29 23.15 -38.10 15.57
C GLY A 29 24.30 -39.05 15.21
N ARG A 30 24.24 -39.72 14.04
CA ARG A 30 25.16 -40.81 13.65
C ARG A 30 26.20 -40.38 12.62
N THR A 31 25.95 -39.34 11.81
CA THR A 31 26.85 -38.93 10.73
C THR A 31 27.93 -37.95 11.15
N GLY A 32 27.66 -37.04 12.10
CA GLY A 32 28.56 -35.92 12.44
C GLY A 32 28.74 -34.87 11.33
N HIS A 33 28.32 -35.17 10.10
CA HIS A 33 28.40 -34.29 8.93
C HIS A 33 27.13 -33.44 8.74
N ARG A 34 27.23 -32.45 7.85
CA ARG A 34 26.09 -31.59 7.51
C ARG A 34 25.02 -32.39 6.79
N LEU A 35 23.78 -32.25 7.23
CA LEU A 35 22.59 -32.80 6.58
C LEU A 35 21.83 -31.70 5.86
N GLU A 36 21.46 -31.97 4.62
CA GLU A 36 20.62 -31.09 3.82
C GLU A 36 19.48 -31.90 3.19
N ALA A 37 18.28 -31.33 3.12
CA ALA A 37 17.13 -31.99 2.54
C ALA A 37 16.68 -31.30 1.25
N TYR A 38 16.38 -32.10 0.23
CA TYR A 38 15.93 -31.65 -1.08
C TYR A 38 14.51 -32.12 -1.30
N THR A 39 13.57 -31.18 -1.40
CA THR A 39 12.12 -31.49 -1.47
C THR A 39 11.48 -30.67 -2.59
N PRO A 40 10.47 -31.22 -3.30
CA PRO A 40 9.79 -30.51 -4.39
C PRO A 40 8.89 -29.36 -3.90
N TYR A 41 8.53 -29.38 -2.61
CA TYR A 41 7.71 -28.37 -1.95
C TYR A 41 8.10 -28.24 -0.47
N PRO A 42 7.74 -27.13 0.21
CA PRO A 42 8.05 -26.94 1.62
C PRO A 42 7.37 -27.98 2.52
N VAL A 43 8.16 -28.78 3.25
CA VAL A 43 7.66 -29.74 4.25
C VAL A 43 7.67 -29.12 5.63
N HIS A 44 6.52 -29.12 6.32
CA HIS A 44 6.41 -28.56 7.67
C HIS A 44 7.26 -29.32 8.69
N GLY A 45 8.01 -28.60 9.52
CA GLY A 45 8.85 -29.17 10.58
C GLY A 45 10.22 -29.68 10.11
N LEU A 46 10.52 -29.64 8.81
CA LEU A 46 11.79 -30.04 8.24
C LEU A 46 12.96 -29.19 8.76
N ASP A 47 12.74 -27.89 8.90
CA ASP A 47 13.68 -26.93 9.48
C ASP A 47 14.08 -27.30 10.92
N ARG A 48 13.10 -27.66 11.74
CA ARG A 48 13.32 -28.12 13.12
C ARG A 48 14.02 -29.48 13.15
N ALA A 49 13.64 -30.41 12.27
CA ALA A 49 14.26 -31.73 12.16
C ALA A 49 15.75 -31.60 11.80
N LEU A 50 16.09 -30.78 10.80
CA LEU A 50 17.47 -30.49 10.42
C LEU A 50 18.21 -29.64 11.46
N GLY A 51 17.48 -28.88 12.28
CA GLY A 51 18.04 -28.03 13.34
C GLY A 51 18.53 -26.68 12.83
N TYR A 52 17.88 -26.15 11.79
CA TYR A 52 18.17 -24.79 11.32
C TYR A 52 17.75 -23.75 12.35
N ARG A 53 18.49 -22.63 12.36
CA ARG A 53 18.12 -21.45 13.12
C ARG A 53 17.05 -20.67 12.37
N LYS A 54 16.27 -19.86 13.10
CA LYS A 54 15.33 -18.92 12.47
C LYS A 54 16.08 -17.96 11.54
N SER A 55 15.52 -17.74 10.35
CA SER A 55 16.11 -16.84 9.34
C SER A 55 16.16 -15.39 9.85
N PRO A 56 17.27 -14.65 9.63
CA PRO A 56 17.39 -13.25 10.02
C PRO A 56 16.61 -12.30 9.09
N ILE A 57 16.01 -12.80 8.01
CA ILE A 57 15.39 -11.99 6.96
C ILE A 57 14.32 -11.04 7.49
N GLY A 58 13.50 -11.46 8.46
CA GLY A 58 12.46 -10.61 9.04
C GLY A 58 13.03 -9.37 9.74
N GLY A 59 14.14 -9.54 10.48
CA GLY A 59 14.83 -8.42 11.11
C GLY A 59 15.47 -7.48 10.09
N MET A 60 16.07 -8.03 9.04
CA MET A 60 16.65 -7.24 7.94
C MET A 60 15.57 -6.39 7.24
N VAL A 61 14.43 -7.00 6.91
CA VAL A 61 13.30 -6.32 6.25
C VAL A 61 12.76 -5.18 7.12
N PHE A 62 12.62 -5.40 8.42
CA PHE A 62 12.18 -4.36 9.35
C PHE A 62 13.14 -3.15 9.38
N VAL A 63 14.45 -3.40 9.52
CA VAL A 63 15.46 -2.33 9.56
C VAL A 63 15.50 -1.57 8.24
N MET A 64 15.49 -2.28 7.11
CA MET A 64 15.53 -1.65 5.80
C MET A 64 14.25 -0.88 5.48
N GLY A 65 13.09 -1.39 5.90
CA GLY A 65 11.82 -0.65 5.82
C GLY A 65 11.88 0.66 6.61
N LEU A 66 12.40 0.64 7.84
CA LEU A 66 12.58 1.86 8.64
C LEU A 66 13.53 2.86 7.98
N ILE A 67 14.62 2.38 7.38
CA ILE A 67 15.53 3.23 6.61
C ILE A 67 14.81 3.84 5.40
N GLY A 68 13.98 3.06 4.69
CA GLY A 68 13.16 3.55 3.58
C GLY A 68 12.21 4.65 4.02
N ALA A 69 11.48 4.44 5.13
CA ALA A 69 10.59 5.44 5.71
C ALA A 69 11.34 6.73 6.06
N LEU A 70 12.44 6.63 6.80
CA LEU A 70 13.25 7.80 7.19
C LEU A 70 13.81 8.53 5.97
N SER A 71 14.24 7.80 4.95
CA SER A 71 14.78 8.38 3.71
C SER A 71 13.71 9.14 2.94
N ALA A 72 12.50 8.60 2.83
CA ALA A 72 11.37 9.27 2.20
C ALA A 72 10.99 10.54 2.96
N LEU A 73 10.84 10.45 4.28
CA LEU A 73 10.50 11.60 5.11
C LEU A 73 11.56 12.70 4.99
N VAL A 74 12.85 12.35 5.06
CA VAL A 74 13.95 13.32 4.89
C VAL A 74 13.90 13.96 3.51
N LEU A 75 13.68 13.18 2.45
CA LEU A 75 13.60 13.68 1.08
C LEU A 75 12.41 14.64 0.92
N GLU A 76 11.25 14.31 1.43
CA GLU A 76 10.04 15.13 1.36
C GLU A 76 10.19 16.43 2.17
N LEU A 77 10.70 16.34 3.39
CA LEU A 77 10.97 17.51 4.22
C LEU A 77 12.05 18.42 3.63
N TRP A 78 13.06 17.82 2.98
CA TRP A 78 14.11 18.60 2.33
C TRP A 78 13.59 19.29 1.06
N THR A 79 12.96 18.54 0.15
CA THR A 79 12.45 19.08 -1.11
C THR A 79 11.33 20.11 -0.88
N SER A 80 10.32 19.74 -0.10
CA SER A 80 9.17 20.60 0.17
C SER A 80 9.51 21.69 1.16
N GLY A 81 10.22 21.39 2.25
CA GLY A 81 10.46 22.36 3.32
C GLY A 81 11.66 23.28 3.15
N ARG A 82 12.68 22.89 2.37
CA ARG A 82 13.98 23.58 2.35
C ARG A 82 14.44 24.02 0.97
N ASP A 83 14.49 23.08 0.02
CA ASP A 83 15.11 23.29 -1.30
C ASP A 83 14.20 24.11 -2.23
N TYR A 84 12.94 23.67 -2.37
CA TYR A 84 11.99 24.32 -3.27
C TYR A 84 10.57 24.36 -2.68
N PRO A 85 10.33 25.24 -1.68
CA PRO A 85 9.04 25.33 -1.01
C PRO A 85 7.93 25.83 -1.94
N LEU A 86 7.00 24.93 -2.24
CA LEU A 86 5.88 25.16 -3.15
C LEU A 86 4.56 25.11 -2.38
N VAL A 87 3.85 26.25 -2.35
CA VAL A 87 2.47 26.33 -1.85
C VAL A 87 1.52 25.82 -2.94
N THR A 88 1.12 24.56 -2.85
CA THR A 88 0.20 23.93 -3.81
C THR A 88 -1.22 23.96 -3.28
N ALA A 89 -2.16 24.50 -4.07
CA ALA A 89 -3.57 24.64 -3.69
C ALA A 89 -3.80 25.33 -2.32
N GLY A 90 -2.92 26.27 -1.94
CA GLY A 90 -3.00 27.00 -0.67
C GLY A 90 -2.59 26.20 0.57
N LYS A 91 -2.11 24.96 0.41
CA LYS A 91 -1.64 24.13 1.52
C LYS A 91 -0.32 24.64 2.09
N PRO A 92 -0.09 24.49 3.40
CA PRO A 92 1.20 24.80 4.00
C PRO A 92 2.30 23.96 3.35
N VAL A 93 3.51 24.51 3.34
CA VAL A 93 4.72 23.85 2.83
C VAL A 93 4.99 22.54 3.58
N PHE A 94 4.60 22.45 4.84
CA PHE A 94 4.58 21.20 5.59
C PHE A 94 3.16 20.63 5.64
N SER A 95 2.95 19.46 5.01
CA SER A 95 1.68 18.73 4.99
C SER A 95 1.94 17.25 5.23
N TRP A 96 1.95 16.82 6.49
CA TRP A 96 2.29 15.45 6.85
C TRP A 96 1.34 14.42 6.23
N GLU A 97 0.06 14.76 6.04
CA GLU A 97 -0.95 13.91 5.42
C GLU A 97 -0.60 13.59 3.96
N ALA A 98 0.01 14.55 3.25
CA ALA A 98 0.41 14.39 1.86
C ALA A 98 1.67 13.51 1.72
N PHE A 99 2.47 13.39 2.78
CA PHE A 99 3.69 12.58 2.80
C PHE A 99 3.41 11.10 3.06
N VAL A 100 2.31 10.76 3.74
CA VAL A 100 1.99 9.38 4.12
C VAL A 100 2.00 8.39 2.94
N PRO A 101 1.38 8.67 1.76
CA PRO A 101 1.39 7.71 0.66
C PRO A 101 2.79 7.41 0.13
N ILE A 102 3.64 8.43 -0.04
CA ILE A 102 5.00 8.25 -0.55
C ILE A 102 5.87 7.55 0.50
N LEU A 103 5.75 7.96 1.76
CA LEU A 103 6.41 7.32 2.90
C LEU A 103 6.09 5.82 2.94
N PHE A 104 4.82 5.45 2.78
CA PHE A 104 4.37 4.07 2.73
C PHE A 104 4.99 3.31 1.55
N GLU A 105 4.91 3.84 0.33
CA GLU A 105 5.41 3.16 -0.86
C GLU A 105 6.94 2.93 -0.82
N ILE A 106 7.71 3.93 -0.38
CA ILE A 106 9.17 3.78 -0.26
C ILE A 106 9.54 2.79 0.85
N THR A 107 8.79 2.76 1.96
CA THR A 107 8.96 1.76 3.01
C THR A 107 8.74 0.36 2.45
N VAL A 108 7.65 0.14 1.72
CA VAL A 108 7.31 -1.15 1.11
C VAL A 108 8.35 -1.54 0.06
N LEU A 109 8.83 -0.60 -0.75
CA LEU A 109 9.88 -0.83 -1.75
C LEU A 109 11.17 -1.35 -1.10
N PHE A 110 11.67 -0.67 -0.06
CA PHE A 110 12.89 -1.09 0.64
C PHE A 110 12.71 -2.45 1.32
N ALA A 111 11.56 -2.67 1.96
CA ALA A 111 11.22 -3.93 2.60
C ALA A 111 11.17 -5.08 1.58
N ALA A 112 10.47 -4.89 0.45
CA ALA A 112 10.31 -5.89 -0.60
C ALA A 112 11.62 -6.22 -1.31
N LEU A 113 12.43 -5.21 -1.65
CA LEU A 113 13.76 -5.42 -2.23
C LEU A 113 14.67 -6.18 -1.27
N THR A 114 14.63 -5.86 0.03
CA THR A 114 15.41 -6.57 1.05
C THR A 114 14.93 -8.01 1.22
N ALA A 115 13.61 -8.24 1.23
CA ALA A 115 13.03 -9.57 1.33
C ALA A 115 13.44 -10.44 0.13
N GLY A 116 13.26 -9.93 -1.10
CA GLY A 116 13.58 -10.66 -2.32
C GLY A 116 15.09 -10.78 -2.56
N LEU A 117 15.79 -9.66 -2.73
CA LEU A 117 17.22 -9.66 -3.07
C LEU A 117 18.09 -10.10 -1.88
N GLY A 118 17.72 -9.76 -0.65
CA GLY A 118 18.43 -10.24 0.53
C GLY A 118 18.31 -11.76 0.70
N MET A 119 17.11 -12.32 0.51
CA MET A 119 16.93 -13.77 0.50
C MET A 119 17.73 -14.43 -0.63
N LEU A 120 17.61 -13.90 -1.86
CA LEU A 120 18.27 -14.49 -3.04
C LEU A 120 19.79 -14.37 -2.97
N LEU A 121 20.32 -13.15 -2.87
CA LEU A 121 21.75 -12.87 -3.06
C LEU A 121 22.57 -13.07 -1.79
N LEU A 122 22.05 -12.68 -0.62
CA LEU A 122 22.82 -12.68 0.63
C LEU A 122 22.70 -14.01 1.37
N LEU A 123 21.49 -14.51 1.56
CA LEU A 123 21.24 -15.72 2.35
C LEU A 123 21.41 -17.00 1.53
N ASN A 124 20.82 -17.06 0.33
CA ASN A 124 20.86 -18.24 -0.52
C ASN A 124 21.96 -18.21 -1.58
N ARG A 125 22.68 -17.08 -1.73
CA ARG A 125 23.80 -16.90 -2.68
C ARG A 125 23.44 -17.25 -4.13
N LEU A 126 22.22 -16.94 -4.53
CA LEU A 126 21.75 -17.05 -5.90
C LEU A 126 22.16 -15.81 -6.71
N PRO A 127 22.40 -15.95 -8.03
CA PRO A 127 22.42 -17.18 -8.81
C PRO A 127 23.67 -18.04 -8.54
N GLY A 128 23.46 -19.22 -7.96
CA GLY A 128 24.51 -20.17 -7.57
C GLY A 128 24.47 -21.43 -8.43
N LEU A 129 24.58 -21.28 -9.75
CA LEU A 129 24.37 -22.36 -10.73
C LEU A 129 25.42 -23.49 -10.69
N GLY A 130 26.44 -23.37 -9.84
CA GLY A 130 27.53 -24.33 -9.70
C GLY A 130 27.38 -25.33 -8.55
N HIS A 131 26.22 -25.42 -7.89
CA HIS A 131 26.05 -26.32 -6.75
C HIS A 131 26.23 -27.80 -7.16
N PRO A 132 27.10 -28.60 -6.50
CA PRO A 132 27.38 -29.99 -6.89
C PRO A 132 26.15 -30.88 -7.02
N MET A 133 25.14 -30.68 -6.17
CA MET A 133 23.88 -31.45 -6.21
C MET A 133 23.12 -31.32 -7.52
N LEU A 134 23.30 -30.24 -8.30
CA LEU A 134 22.65 -30.08 -9.61
C LEU A 134 23.09 -31.15 -10.62
N ARG A 135 24.16 -31.91 -10.34
CA ARG A 135 24.62 -33.04 -11.16
C ARG A 135 24.09 -34.41 -10.71
N SER A 136 23.31 -34.47 -9.63
CA SER A 136 22.67 -35.72 -9.21
C SER A 136 21.77 -36.25 -10.33
N ARG A 137 21.88 -37.54 -10.62
CA ARG A 137 21.00 -38.27 -11.56
C ARG A 137 19.54 -38.22 -11.10
N SER A 138 19.35 -38.12 -9.79
CA SER A 138 18.04 -38.08 -9.14
C SER A 138 17.46 -36.67 -9.03
N MET A 139 18.15 -35.61 -9.50
CA MET A 139 17.69 -34.23 -9.38
C MET A 139 16.30 -34.02 -10.01
N ALA A 140 16.02 -34.64 -11.16
CA ALA A 140 14.71 -34.57 -11.81
C ALA A 140 13.58 -35.18 -10.95
N LEU A 141 13.89 -36.21 -10.16
CA LEU A 141 12.95 -36.84 -9.23
C LEU A 141 12.74 -35.97 -7.98
N LEU A 142 13.80 -35.37 -7.45
CA LEU A 142 13.75 -34.46 -6.30
C LEU A 142 12.89 -33.21 -6.56
N THR A 143 12.86 -32.74 -7.81
CA THR A 143 12.00 -31.62 -8.21
C THR A 143 10.57 -32.01 -8.57
N ARG A 144 10.26 -33.32 -8.60
CA ARG A 144 8.97 -33.83 -9.09
C ARG A 144 8.17 -34.54 -8.00
N ASP A 145 8.67 -35.67 -7.50
CA ASP A 145 7.89 -36.63 -6.71
C ASP A 145 8.68 -37.38 -5.63
N ARG A 146 9.99 -37.16 -5.50
CA ARG A 146 10.83 -37.81 -4.47
C ARG A 146 11.40 -36.81 -3.48
N PHE A 147 11.72 -37.30 -2.28
CA PHE A 147 12.30 -36.51 -1.19
C PHE A 147 13.73 -36.98 -0.93
N GLY A 148 14.68 -36.06 -0.87
CA GLY A 148 16.10 -36.38 -0.73
C GLY A 148 16.68 -35.97 0.62
N LEU A 149 17.44 -36.85 1.26
CA LEU A 149 18.32 -36.52 2.38
C LEU A 149 19.78 -36.66 1.94
N ALA A 150 20.50 -35.55 1.87
CA ALA A 150 21.92 -35.54 1.53
C ALA A 150 22.78 -35.38 2.79
N VAL A 151 23.78 -36.25 2.91
CA VAL A 151 24.90 -36.07 3.84
C VAL A 151 26.03 -35.40 3.08
N GLU A 152 26.27 -34.12 3.32
CA GLU A 152 27.22 -33.29 2.57
C GLU A 152 28.61 -33.22 3.24
N SER A 153 29.65 -33.28 2.41
CA SER A 153 31.04 -33.08 2.81
C SER A 153 31.29 -31.59 3.05
N ALA A 154 31.43 -31.21 4.33
CA ALA A 154 31.85 -29.86 4.73
C ALA A 154 33.39 -29.67 4.72
N GLY A 155 34.09 -30.33 3.78
CA GLY A 155 35.55 -30.35 3.69
C GLY A 155 36.22 -31.57 4.34
N GLU A 156 35.43 -32.40 5.02
CA GLU A 156 35.87 -33.69 5.57
C GLU A 156 35.57 -34.84 4.59
N PRO A 157 36.43 -35.88 4.53
CA PRO A 157 36.18 -37.05 3.68
C PRO A 157 34.95 -37.81 4.17
N LEU A 158 34.08 -38.21 3.23
CA LEU A 158 32.90 -39.03 3.51
C LEU A 158 33.24 -40.51 3.28
N ASP A 159 32.86 -41.37 4.22
CA ASP A 159 32.79 -42.82 3.98
C ASP A 159 31.47 -43.14 3.26
N ALA A 160 31.54 -43.21 1.93
CA ALA A 160 30.36 -43.39 1.10
C ALA A 160 29.63 -44.71 1.37
N GLN A 161 30.34 -45.79 1.71
CA GLN A 161 29.73 -47.09 1.94
C GLN A 161 29.01 -47.13 3.29
N ALA A 162 29.65 -46.64 4.35
CA ALA A 162 29.03 -46.57 5.67
C ALA A 162 27.79 -45.66 5.66
N LEU A 163 27.86 -44.52 4.97
CA LEU A 163 26.73 -43.59 4.86
C LEU A 163 25.61 -44.14 3.98
N ALA A 164 25.92 -44.90 2.93
CA ALA A 164 24.90 -45.54 2.11
C ALA A 164 24.12 -46.57 2.91
N LEU A 165 24.81 -47.45 3.65
CA LEU A 165 24.18 -48.41 4.55
C LEU A 165 23.33 -47.73 5.62
N LEU A 166 23.82 -46.62 6.19
CA LEU A 166 23.07 -45.84 7.17
C LEU A 166 21.77 -45.26 6.61
N LEU A 167 21.80 -44.79 5.36
CA LEU A 167 20.61 -44.23 4.69
C LEU A 167 19.61 -45.34 4.30
N GLU A 168 20.10 -46.51 3.87
CA GLU A 168 19.27 -47.69 3.63
C GLU A 168 18.59 -48.19 4.91
N GLU A 169 19.34 -48.30 6.02
CA GLU A 169 18.79 -48.59 7.36
C GLU A 169 17.75 -47.57 7.81
N ALA A 170 17.91 -46.31 7.41
CA ALA A 170 16.97 -45.24 7.71
C ALA A 170 15.69 -45.30 6.87
N GLY A 171 15.64 -46.16 5.84
CA GLY A 171 14.48 -46.39 4.98
C GLY A 171 14.56 -45.74 3.60
N ALA A 172 15.75 -45.40 3.12
CA ALA A 172 15.92 -44.87 1.76
C ALA A 172 15.55 -45.93 0.72
N ALA A 173 14.70 -45.57 -0.25
CA ALA A 173 14.32 -46.42 -1.37
C ALA A 173 15.45 -46.60 -2.39
N ALA A 174 16.35 -45.62 -2.47
CA ALA A 174 17.56 -45.67 -3.27
C ALA A 174 18.62 -44.73 -2.69
N VAL A 175 19.89 -45.06 -2.90
CA VAL A 175 21.03 -44.22 -2.50
C VAL A 175 21.88 -43.86 -3.71
N GLU A 176 22.28 -42.60 -3.82
CA GLU A 176 23.15 -42.07 -4.85
C GLU A 176 24.37 -41.39 -4.22
N VAL A 177 25.57 -41.71 -4.71
CA VAL A 177 26.79 -40.97 -4.37
C VAL A 177 26.98 -39.85 -5.39
N VAL A 178 27.00 -38.61 -4.93
CA VAL A 178 27.16 -37.41 -5.77
C VAL A 178 28.60 -36.94 -5.68
N GLU A 179 29.30 -36.97 -6.80
CA GLU A 179 30.70 -36.59 -6.90
C GLU A 179 30.90 -35.07 -6.89
N ARG A 180 32.04 -34.64 -6.32
CA ARG A 180 32.41 -33.23 -6.34
C ARG A 180 32.83 -32.83 -7.76
N PRO A 181 32.16 -31.86 -8.41
CA PRO A 181 32.61 -31.37 -9.71
C PRO A 181 33.95 -30.65 -9.58
N PRO A 182 34.77 -30.63 -10.65
CA PRO A 182 35.92 -29.74 -10.70
C PRO A 182 35.45 -28.30 -10.47
N ALA A 183 36.26 -27.50 -9.76
CA ALA A 183 35.93 -26.11 -9.44
C ALA A 183 35.48 -25.39 -10.73
N PRO A 184 34.29 -24.75 -10.73
CA PRO A 184 33.84 -24.05 -11.91
C PRO A 184 34.89 -23.01 -12.29
N GLY A 185 35.28 -23.00 -13.56
CA GLY A 185 36.10 -21.92 -14.10
C GLY A 185 35.36 -20.58 -13.98
N PRO A 186 36.08 -19.44 -14.05
CA PRO A 186 35.42 -18.14 -14.06
C PRO A 186 34.36 -18.09 -15.17
N ALA A 187 33.19 -17.50 -14.87
CA ALA A 187 32.15 -17.26 -15.87
C ALA A 187 32.80 -16.58 -17.09
N SER A 188 32.54 -17.09 -18.29
CA SER A 188 33.25 -16.56 -19.46
C SER A 188 32.92 -15.07 -19.61
N PRO A 189 33.92 -14.18 -19.62
CA PRO A 189 33.68 -12.73 -19.72
C PRO A 189 32.93 -12.36 -21.01
N LYS A 190 33.07 -13.21 -22.05
CA LYS A 190 32.35 -13.10 -23.32
C LYS A 190 30.84 -13.30 -23.17
N LEU A 191 30.41 -14.33 -22.43
CA LEU A 191 28.98 -14.57 -22.22
C LEU A 191 28.36 -13.43 -21.42
N LEU A 192 29.03 -13.00 -20.34
CA LEU A 192 28.53 -11.93 -19.49
C LEU A 192 28.42 -10.59 -20.25
N ALA A 193 29.44 -10.24 -21.04
CA ALA A 193 29.42 -9.06 -21.90
C ALA A 193 28.34 -9.15 -23.00
N ALA A 194 28.14 -10.33 -23.59
CA ALA A 194 27.09 -10.54 -24.60
C ALA A 194 25.69 -10.40 -24.00
N THR A 195 25.44 -10.94 -22.80
CA THR A 195 24.14 -10.82 -22.13
C THR A 195 23.86 -9.38 -21.73
N LEU A 196 24.83 -8.67 -21.13
CA LEU A 196 24.68 -7.26 -20.77
C LEU A 196 24.48 -6.38 -22.02
N GLY A 197 25.23 -6.64 -23.09
CA GLY A 197 25.07 -5.95 -24.37
C GLY A 197 23.68 -6.16 -24.99
N ALA A 198 23.14 -7.38 -24.92
CA ALA A 198 21.80 -7.68 -25.40
C ALA A 198 20.71 -6.96 -24.59
N ILE A 199 20.85 -6.91 -23.26
CA ILE A 199 19.92 -6.17 -22.38
C ILE A 199 19.96 -4.67 -22.73
N LEU A 200 21.16 -4.08 -22.83
CA LEU A 200 21.31 -2.67 -23.18
C LEU A 200 20.69 -2.34 -24.53
N LEU A 201 20.93 -3.18 -25.55
CA LEU A 201 20.36 -3.01 -26.87
C LEU A 201 18.82 -3.07 -26.84
N ALA A 202 18.25 -4.01 -26.07
CA ALA A 202 16.80 -4.11 -25.90
C ALA A 202 16.21 -2.86 -25.21
N CYS A 203 16.86 -2.34 -24.17
CA CYS A 203 16.44 -1.11 -23.50
C CYS A 203 16.51 0.10 -24.44
N LEU A 204 17.59 0.25 -25.21
CA LEU A 204 17.74 1.35 -26.17
C LEU A 204 16.70 1.26 -27.30
N ALA A 205 16.43 0.04 -27.79
CA ALA A 205 15.40 -0.18 -28.80
C ALA A 205 14.02 0.20 -28.27
N ALA A 206 13.65 -0.23 -27.05
CA ALA A 206 12.37 0.11 -26.43
C ALA A 206 12.23 1.62 -26.17
N ALA A 207 13.29 2.28 -25.71
CA ALA A 207 13.29 3.72 -25.51
C ALA A 207 13.13 4.47 -26.84
N GLY A 208 13.88 4.05 -27.87
CA GLY A 208 13.84 4.64 -29.20
C GLY A 208 12.48 4.49 -29.88
N THR A 209 11.88 3.30 -29.84
CA THR A 209 10.53 3.06 -30.40
C THR A 209 9.47 3.88 -29.69
N THR A 210 9.54 4.00 -28.36
CA THR A 210 8.61 4.84 -27.58
C THR A 210 8.76 6.31 -27.97
N TYR A 211 9.99 6.83 -28.02
CA TYR A 211 10.27 8.23 -28.38
C TYR A 211 9.76 8.58 -29.77
N TRP A 212 10.10 7.76 -30.78
CA TRP A 212 9.68 7.99 -32.17
C TRP A 212 8.18 7.77 -32.36
N GLY A 213 7.60 6.76 -31.70
CA GLY A 213 6.16 6.49 -31.72
C GLY A 213 5.36 7.69 -31.21
N ILE A 214 5.79 8.32 -30.11
CA ILE A 214 5.14 9.53 -29.57
C ILE A 214 5.28 10.71 -30.54
N LYS A 215 6.40 10.84 -31.24
CA LYS A 215 6.65 11.94 -32.20
C LYS A 215 5.91 11.78 -33.53
N LEU A 216 5.41 10.58 -33.85
CA LEU A 216 4.60 10.33 -35.05
C LEU A 216 3.23 11.01 -34.96
N PHE A 217 2.75 11.30 -33.74
CA PHE A 217 1.51 12.02 -33.50
C PHE A 217 1.77 13.53 -33.51
N PRO A 218 1.15 14.29 -34.43
CA PRO A 218 1.26 15.74 -34.40
C PRO A 218 0.67 16.28 -33.10
N ARG A 219 1.46 17.03 -32.33
CA ARG A 219 0.94 17.81 -31.18
C ARG A 219 0.07 18.94 -31.70
N LEU A 220 -1.23 18.67 -31.83
CA LEU A 220 -2.23 19.72 -31.96
C LEU A 220 -2.42 20.32 -30.57
N ILE A 221 -1.93 21.54 -30.34
CA ILE A 221 -2.18 22.28 -29.10
C ILE A 221 -3.55 22.96 -29.27
N PRO A 222 -4.63 22.45 -28.66
CA PRO A 222 -5.93 23.09 -28.76
C PRO A 222 -5.91 24.40 -27.95
N MET A 223 -6.64 25.42 -28.42
CA MET A 223 -6.88 26.67 -27.66
C MET A 223 -5.63 27.50 -27.35
N VAL A 224 -4.78 27.74 -28.35
CA VAL A 224 -3.54 28.56 -28.23
C VAL A 224 -3.80 29.92 -27.55
N HIS A 225 -4.95 30.54 -27.83
CA HIS A 225 -5.35 31.84 -27.23
C HIS A 225 -5.91 31.74 -25.80
N MET A 226 -6.20 30.54 -25.29
CA MET A 226 -6.45 30.32 -23.86
C MET A 226 -5.18 29.92 -23.11
N LEU A 227 -4.15 29.46 -23.81
CA LEU A 227 -2.86 29.07 -23.25
C LEU A 227 -2.03 30.30 -22.85
N ASP A 228 -1.95 31.29 -23.74
CA ASP A 228 -1.28 32.58 -23.53
C ASP A 228 -2.28 33.62 -22.98
N GLN A 229 -2.38 33.66 -21.65
CA GLN A 229 -3.12 34.70 -20.93
C GLN A 229 -2.14 35.53 -20.09
N PRO A 230 -2.44 36.81 -19.80
CA PRO A 230 -1.70 37.61 -18.83
C PRO A 230 -2.03 37.13 -17.41
N ARG A 231 -1.56 35.93 -17.07
CA ARG A 231 -1.65 35.30 -15.76
C ARG A 231 -0.23 35.01 -15.30
N LEU A 232 -0.05 34.87 -13.99
CA LEU A 232 1.19 34.33 -13.47
C LEU A 232 1.25 32.83 -13.82
N ASP A 233 2.32 32.41 -14.47
CA ASP A 233 2.50 30.99 -14.77
C ASP A 233 2.75 30.20 -13.48
N PRO A 234 2.27 28.95 -13.39
CA PRO A 234 2.59 28.09 -12.26
C PRO A 234 4.10 28.01 -12.05
N GLN A 235 4.55 28.25 -10.81
CA GLN A 235 5.97 28.24 -10.43
C GLN A 235 6.82 29.38 -11.03
N SER A 236 6.22 30.39 -11.67
CA SER A 236 6.94 31.61 -12.05
C SER A 236 7.12 32.55 -10.84
N GLY A 237 8.28 33.20 -10.78
CA GLY A 237 8.56 34.20 -9.75
C GLY A 237 7.75 35.47 -9.97
N ASN A 238 7.34 36.14 -8.89
CA ASN A 238 6.62 37.41 -8.93
C ASN A 238 7.47 38.53 -8.30
N PRO A 239 7.91 39.54 -9.09
CA PRO A 239 8.71 40.65 -8.56
C PRO A 239 7.92 41.58 -7.62
N PHE A 240 6.60 41.44 -7.53
CA PHE A 240 5.75 42.24 -6.65
C PHE A 240 5.92 41.89 -5.16
N PHE A 241 6.19 40.62 -4.82
CA PHE A 241 6.36 40.18 -3.44
C PHE A 241 7.84 40.05 -3.07
N ALA A 242 8.19 40.40 -1.83
CA ALA A 242 9.58 40.42 -1.35
C ALA A 242 10.26 39.04 -1.34
N ASP A 243 9.47 37.96 -1.29
CA ASP A 243 9.96 36.57 -1.36
C ASP A 243 10.05 36.04 -2.80
N GLY A 244 9.66 36.85 -3.80
CA GLY A 244 9.66 36.46 -5.20
C GLY A 244 8.66 35.36 -5.55
N SER A 245 7.80 34.93 -4.61
CA SER A 245 6.88 33.80 -4.83
C SER A 245 5.62 34.25 -5.56
N GLY A 246 5.32 33.58 -6.67
CA GLY A 246 4.06 33.74 -7.37
C GLY A 246 2.85 33.12 -6.66
N MET A 247 3.07 32.05 -5.89
CA MET A 247 2.03 31.35 -5.14
C MET A 247 1.98 31.86 -3.71
N ARG A 248 0.76 32.09 -3.19
CA ARG A 248 0.54 32.63 -1.86
C ARG A 248 -0.42 31.74 -1.07
N PRO A 249 -0.19 31.54 0.24
CA PRO A 249 -1.24 31.02 1.11
C PRO A 249 -2.37 32.05 1.19
N PRO A 250 -3.59 31.64 1.58
CA PRO A 250 -4.65 32.57 1.94
C PRO A 250 -4.17 33.57 2.99
N VAL A 251 -4.66 34.81 2.94
CA VAL A 251 -4.36 35.80 3.98
C VAL A 251 -4.94 35.28 5.29
N ALA A 252 -4.24 35.49 6.41
CA ALA A 252 -4.76 35.12 7.72
C ALA A 252 -6.12 35.80 7.95
N GLY A 253 -7.15 35.01 8.28
CA GLY A 253 -8.52 35.50 8.42
C GLY A 253 -9.33 35.60 7.12
N THR A 254 -8.79 35.15 5.97
CA THR A 254 -9.59 34.96 4.76
C THR A 254 -10.71 33.96 5.04
N VAL A 255 -11.95 34.42 4.83
CA VAL A 255 -13.17 33.60 4.86
C VAL A 255 -13.54 33.20 3.43
N SER A 256 -14.16 32.04 3.26
CA SER A 256 -14.65 31.60 1.94
C SER A 256 -15.69 32.60 1.39
N GLN A 257 -15.72 32.79 0.07
CA GLN A 257 -16.75 33.60 -0.57
C GLN A 257 -18.14 32.99 -0.27
N GLY A 258 -19.03 33.76 0.36
CA GLY A 258 -20.33 33.28 0.83
C GLY A 258 -20.33 32.70 2.25
N ALA A 259 -19.24 32.82 3.01
CA ALA A 259 -19.24 32.64 4.45
C ALA A 259 -19.79 33.90 5.14
N PRO A 260 -20.64 33.77 6.18
CA PRO A 260 -21.18 34.91 6.89
C PRO A 260 -20.04 35.75 7.51
N PRO A 261 -20.12 37.10 7.47
CA PRO A 261 -19.07 37.97 8.02
C PRO A 261 -19.12 37.95 9.55
N GLY A 262 -18.31 37.10 10.17
CA GLY A 262 -18.12 37.06 11.61
C GLY A 262 -17.60 35.70 12.10
N PRO A 263 -17.11 35.61 13.35
CA PRO A 263 -16.96 34.31 13.99
C PRO A 263 -18.30 33.58 13.94
N LEU A 264 -18.25 32.28 13.64
CA LEU A 264 -19.46 31.46 13.65
C LEU A 264 -20.12 31.60 15.02
N PRO A 265 -21.43 31.94 15.08
CA PRO A 265 -22.12 32.08 16.36
C PRO A 265 -21.93 30.79 17.14
N ASN A 266 -21.69 30.91 18.46
CA ASN A 266 -21.63 29.72 19.32
C ASN A 266 -22.96 28.94 19.25
N GLU A 267 -22.97 27.68 19.68
CA GLU A 267 -24.13 26.79 19.53
C GLU A 267 -25.43 27.41 20.08
N GLU A 268 -25.35 28.19 21.17
CA GLU A 268 -26.50 28.89 21.76
C GLU A 268 -27.02 30.05 20.90
N GLU A 269 -26.13 30.90 20.40
CA GLU A 269 -26.47 32.00 19.48
C GLU A 269 -27.02 31.46 18.16
N ALA A 270 -26.39 30.42 17.62
CA ALA A 270 -26.79 29.82 16.36
C ALA A 270 -28.15 29.14 16.49
N SER A 271 -28.48 28.54 17.64
CA SER A 271 -29.79 27.91 17.89
C SER A 271 -30.97 28.89 17.80
N ARG A 272 -30.73 30.20 17.91
CA ARG A 272 -31.75 31.26 17.78
C ARG A 272 -31.95 31.73 16.34
N LEU A 273 -31.10 31.29 15.40
CA LEU A 273 -31.23 31.63 13.99
C LEU A 273 -32.43 30.91 13.37
N VAL A 274 -33.14 31.63 12.52
CA VAL A 274 -34.26 31.13 11.72
C VAL A 274 -33.81 31.03 10.28
N ASN A 275 -34.26 29.98 9.57
CA ASN A 275 -33.94 29.81 8.17
C ASN A 275 -34.46 31.01 7.34
N PRO A 276 -33.57 31.81 6.72
CA PRO A 276 -33.97 33.02 5.99
C PRO A 276 -34.56 32.72 4.61
N LEU A 277 -34.41 31.49 4.10
CA LEU A 277 -34.88 31.14 2.76
C LEU A 277 -36.38 30.88 2.73
N PRO A 278 -37.10 31.33 1.69
CA PRO A 278 -38.52 31.06 1.55
C PRO A 278 -38.78 29.56 1.30
N GLY A 279 -39.85 29.02 1.89
CA GLY A 279 -40.33 27.67 1.63
C GLY A 279 -40.92 27.52 0.23
N SER A 280 -40.06 27.47 -0.79
CA SER A 280 -40.45 27.37 -2.20
C SER A 280 -39.97 26.05 -2.81
N ALA A 281 -40.67 25.57 -3.85
CA ALA A 281 -40.28 24.35 -4.57
C ALA A 281 -38.86 24.41 -5.17
N ALA A 282 -38.34 25.60 -5.47
CA ALA A 282 -36.95 25.77 -5.90
C ALA A 282 -35.96 25.52 -4.75
N VAL A 283 -36.22 26.10 -3.57
CA VAL A 283 -35.38 25.92 -2.37
C VAL A 283 -35.42 24.47 -1.89
N PHE A 284 -36.59 23.82 -1.86
CA PHE A 284 -36.69 22.41 -1.47
C PHE A 284 -35.95 21.48 -2.43
N ARG A 285 -36.01 21.73 -3.75
CA ARG A 285 -35.24 20.95 -4.73
C ARG A 285 -33.74 21.15 -4.58
N ARG A 286 -33.28 22.38 -4.31
CA ARG A 286 -31.88 22.65 -4.00
C ARG A 286 -31.45 21.93 -2.73
N GLY A 287 -32.25 22.02 -1.67
CA GLY A 287 -32.00 21.34 -0.39
C GLY A 287 -31.89 19.83 -0.54
N ARG A 288 -32.78 19.22 -1.35
CA ARG A 288 -32.70 17.80 -1.70
C ARG A 288 -31.38 17.46 -2.38
N ALA A 289 -30.99 18.22 -3.41
CA ALA A 289 -29.75 17.96 -4.13
C ALA A 289 -28.52 18.02 -3.22
N VAL A 290 -28.47 19.01 -2.32
CA VAL A 290 -27.40 19.13 -1.32
C VAL A 290 -27.42 17.94 -0.37
N TYR A 291 -28.59 17.58 0.17
CA TYR A 291 -28.72 16.46 1.11
C TYR A 291 -28.33 15.12 0.48
N ASP A 292 -28.85 14.82 -0.70
CA ASP A 292 -28.59 13.57 -1.42
C ASP A 292 -27.09 13.41 -1.75
N THR A 293 -26.40 14.53 -2.01
CA THR A 293 -24.97 14.53 -2.36
C THR A 293 -24.04 14.50 -1.15
N HIS A 294 -24.35 15.28 -0.09
CA HIS A 294 -23.42 15.53 1.01
C HIS A 294 -23.84 14.90 2.34
N CYS A 295 -25.14 14.73 2.61
CA CYS A 295 -25.65 14.36 3.93
C CYS A 295 -26.12 12.91 4.01
N ALA A 296 -26.74 12.39 2.95
CA ALA A 296 -27.35 11.06 2.90
C ALA A 296 -26.34 9.93 3.11
N VAL A 297 -25.07 10.19 2.78
CA VAL A 297 -23.95 9.28 3.00
C VAL A 297 -23.78 8.81 4.44
N CYS A 298 -24.02 9.71 5.39
CA CYS A 298 -23.92 9.42 6.81
C CYS A 298 -25.31 9.31 7.44
N HIS A 299 -26.23 10.24 7.14
CA HIS A 299 -27.54 10.30 7.78
C HIS A 299 -28.61 9.40 7.15
N GLY A 300 -28.31 8.76 6.01
CA GLY A 300 -29.25 7.96 5.23
C GLY A 300 -30.20 8.82 4.39
N LEU A 301 -30.78 8.25 3.33
CA LEU A 301 -31.72 8.96 2.46
C LEU A 301 -33.00 9.44 3.19
N LEU A 302 -33.33 8.81 4.32
CA LEU A 302 -34.50 9.12 5.14
C LEU A 302 -34.15 9.93 6.41
N GLY A 303 -32.88 10.30 6.60
CA GLY A 303 -32.43 10.97 7.83
C GLY A 303 -32.53 10.08 9.08
N ASN A 304 -32.53 8.75 8.91
CA ASN A 304 -32.71 7.77 9.98
C ASN A 304 -31.41 7.40 10.70
N GLY A 305 -30.25 7.93 10.27
CA GLY A 305 -28.93 7.64 10.83
C GLY A 305 -28.26 6.38 10.24
N GLU A 306 -28.86 5.76 9.23
CA GLU A 306 -28.38 4.52 8.60
C GLU A 306 -27.76 4.83 7.22
N GLY A 307 -26.73 5.67 7.20
CA GLY A 307 -25.93 5.93 6.02
C GLY A 307 -24.95 4.81 5.68
N PHE A 308 -24.48 4.78 4.43
CA PHE A 308 -23.54 3.78 3.93
C PHE A 308 -22.12 3.91 4.51
N LEU A 309 -21.78 5.07 5.10
CA LEU A 309 -20.47 5.30 5.73
C LEU A 309 -20.49 5.20 7.26
N THR A 310 -21.61 4.90 7.89
CA THR A 310 -21.74 4.89 9.36
C THR A 310 -20.71 3.99 10.05
N ASP A 311 -20.47 2.78 9.53
CA ASP A 311 -19.53 1.81 10.13
C ASP A 311 -18.07 2.28 10.08
N ALA A 312 -17.71 3.09 9.07
CA ALA A 312 -16.34 3.57 8.88
C ALA A 312 -15.92 4.63 9.91
N TYR A 313 -16.89 5.35 10.49
CA TYR A 313 -16.65 6.45 11.44
C TYR A 313 -16.87 6.05 12.91
N GLY A 314 -17.22 4.80 13.20
CA GLY A 314 -17.26 4.23 14.55
C GLY A 314 -18.39 4.74 15.46
N ALA A 315 -19.29 5.59 14.95
CA ALA A 315 -20.46 6.08 15.67
C ALA A 315 -21.62 6.39 14.70
N SER A 316 -22.84 6.00 15.06
CA SER A 316 -24.03 6.34 14.29
C SER A 316 -24.34 7.83 14.39
N PRO A 317 -24.56 8.52 13.26
CA PRO A 317 -24.99 9.91 13.29
C PRO A 317 -26.39 10.05 13.87
N THR A 318 -26.70 11.25 14.37
CA THR A 318 -28.03 11.56 14.92
C THR A 318 -29.13 11.27 13.88
N ARG A 319 -30.20 10.61 14.33
CA ARG A 319 -31.42 10.42 13.55
C ARG A 319 -32.11 11.77 13.43
N LEU A 320 -32.03 12.40 12.27
CA LEU A 320 -32.56 13.75 12.04
C LEU A 320 -34.09 13.76 12.12
N THR A 321 -34.74 12.65 11.76
CA THR A 321 -36.21 12.56 11.68
C THR A 321 -36.87 11.94 12.92
N ALA A 322 -36.12 11.67 13.99
CA ALA A 322 -36.62 11.04 15.21
C ALA A 322 -35.89 11.51 16.49
N GLY A 323 -36.54 11.41 17.66
CA GLY A 323 -35.95 11.72 18.96
C GLY A 323 -35.37 13.13 19.04
N ALA A 324 -34.20 13.26 19.70
CA ALA A 324 -33.50 14.53 19.90
C ALA A 324 -33.15 15.27 18.59
N GLY A 325 -33.06 14.57 17.44
CA GLY A 325 -32.82 15.23 16.15
C GLY A 325 -33.95 16.18 15.76
N ARG A 326 -35.21 15.85 16.09
CA ARG A 326 -36.38 16.69 15.81
C ARG A 326 -36.47 17.93 16.68
N GLU A 327 -35.82 17.88 17.85
CA GLU A 327 -35.81 18.98 18.82
C GLU A 327 -34.76 20.05 18.47
N LEU A 328 -33.85 19.75 17.53
CA LEU A 328 -32.89 20.72 17.03
C LEU A 328 -33.62 21.85 16.32
N SER A 329 -33.26 23.11 16.62
CA SER A 329 -33.74 24.25 15.84
C SER A 329 -33.06 24.32 14.47
N ASP A 330 -33.65 25.07 13.54
CA ASP A 330 -33.06 25.26 12.20
C ASP A 330 -31.63 25.81 12.28
N GLY A 331 -31.41 26.77 13.18
CA GLY A 331 -30.11 27.34 13.44
C GLY A 331 -29.12 26.37 14.08
N ALA A 332 -29.57 25.44 14.92
CA ALA A 332 -28.71 24.38 15.48
C ALA A 332 -28.25 23.39 14.39
N ILE A 333 -29.15 23.01 13.48
CA ILE A 333 -28.81 22.16 12.33
C ILE A 333 -27.83 22.90 11.41
N TYR A 334 -28.10 24.18 11.11
CA TYR A 334 -27.20 25.02 10.32
C TYR A 334 -25.81 25.12 10.96
N HIS A 335 -25.72 25.36 12.27
CA HIS A 335 -24.46 25.43 13.00
C HIS A 335 -23.62 24.18 12.81
N VAL A 336 -24.21 23.00 13.02
CA VAL A 336 -23.52 21.70 12.86
C VAL A 336 -23.05 21.48 11.43
N ILE A 337 -23.82 21.89 10.40
CA ILE A 337 -23.37 21.84 9.01
C ILE A 337 -22.12 22.70 8.81
N VAL A 338 -22.03 23.85 9.47
CA VAL A 338 -20.92 24.80 9.29
C VAL A 338 -19.67 24.39 10.09
N THR A 339 -19.83 24.00 11.37
CA THR A 339 -18.71 23.71 12.28
C THR A 339 -18.33 22.25 12.37
N GLY A 340 -19.21 21.33 11.95
CA GLY A 340 -19.11 19.92 12.31
C GLY A 340 -19.47 19.67 13.77
N LYS A 341 -19.66 18.40 14.13
CA LYS A 341 -19.89 17.94 15.51
C LYS A 341 -19.50 16.47 15.63
N ASN A 342 -18.69 16.13 16.64
CA ASN A 342 -18.15 14.78 16.83
C ASN A 342 -17.42 14.28 15.56
N ALA A 343 -17.86 13.16 14.99
CA ALA A 343 -17.30 12.57 13.76
C ALA A 343 -17.77 13.25 12.47
N MET A 344 -18.76 14.16 12.54
CA MET A 344 -19.25 14.89 11.37
C MET A 344 -18.29 16.03 11.01
N PRO A 345 -17.72 16.06 9.78
CA PRO A 345 -16.84 17.13 9.34
C PRO A 345 -17.62 18.45 9.10
N PRO A 346 -16.94 19.61 9.16
CA PRO A 346 -17.53 20.88 8.75
C PRO A 346 -17.72 20.93 7.23
N TYR A 347 -18.86 21.47 6.76
CA TYR A 347 -19.13 21.76 5.35
C TYR A 347 -19.09 23.28 5.06
N SER A 348 -18.44 24.06 5.92
CA SER A 348 -18.32 25.51 5.76
C SER A 348 -17.58 25.93 4.49
N SER A 349 -16.59 25.13 4.05
CA SER A 349 -15.81 25.32 2.82
C SER A 349 -16.52 24.83 1.57
N ASP A 350 -17.39 23.84 1.70
CA ASP A 350 -17.87 23.03 0.57
C ASP A 350 -19.24 23.50 0.07
N LEU A 351 -20.05 24.09 0.94
CA LEU A 351 -21.42 24.54 0.64
C LEU A 351 -21.54 26.05 0.81
N ALA A 352 -22.22 26.73 -0.10
CA ALA A 352 -22.61 28.12 0.08
C ALA A 352 -23.64 28.26 1.22
N GLU A 353 -23.74 29.45 1.83
CA GLU A 353 -24.73 29.70 2.89
C GLU A 353 -26.17 29.36 2.48
N GLU A 354 -26.57 29.74 1.27
CA GLU A 354 -27.90 29.38 0.73
C GLU A 354 -28.09 27.86 0.60
N GLU A 355 -27.04 27.12 0.28
CA GLU A 355 -27.11 25.66 0.14
C GLU A 355 -27.25 24.98 1.50
N ARG A 356 -26.54 25.48 2.51
CA ARG A 356 -26.66 25.03 3.90
C ARG A 356 -28.07 25.27 4.44
N TRP A 357 -28.62 26.46 4.24
CA TRP A 357 -30.01 26.76 4.62
C TRP A 357 -31.05 25.96 3.82
N ALA A 358 -30.80 25.71 2.53
CA ALA A 358 -31.67 24.85 1.73
C ALA A 358 -31.65 23.40 2.23
N ALA A 359 -30.48 22.88 2.64
CA ALA A 359 -30.37 21.54 3.24
C ALA A 359 -31.18 21.43 4.53
N VAL A 360 -31.16 22.45 5.41
CA VAL A 360 -32.01 22.50 6.61
C VAL A 360 -33.50 22.41 6.25
N HIS A 361 -33.95 23.13 5.23
CA HIS A 361 -35.33 23.00 4.73
C HIS A 361 -35.66 21.58 4.29
N TYR A 362 -34.75 20.89 3.61
CA TYR A 362 -34.98 19.51 3.20
C TYR A 362 -35.01 18.52 4.37
N VAL A 363 -34.21 18.74 5.43
CA VAL A 363 -34.34 17.97 6.68
C VAL A 363 -35.75 18.11 7.25
N ARG A 364 -36.32 19.32 7.27
CA ARG A 364 -37.72 19.54 7.69
C ARG A 364 -38.74 18.87 6.78
N VAL A 365 -38.48 18.80 5.47
CA VAL A 365 -39.31 18.03 4.53
C VAL A 365 -39.29 16.55 4.89
N LEU A 366 -38.12 15.97 5.17
CA LEU A 366 -38.00 14.57 5.60
C LEU A 366 -38.71 14.31 6.93
N GLU A 367 -38.56 15.21 7.90
CA GLU A 367 -39.28 15.14 9.17
C GLU A 367 -40.79 15.12 8.97
N ARG A 368 -41.33 16.03 8.15
CA ARG A 368 -42.77 16.10 7.85
C ARG A 368 -43.27 14.90 7.06
N ALA A 369 -42.49 14.41 6.10
CA ALA A 369 -42.85 13.26 5.27
C ALA A 369 -42.93 11.95 6.08
N LEU A 370 -42.08 11.79 7.10
CA LEU A 370 -42.08 10.61 7.98
C LEU A 370 -42.98 10.79 9.21
N ASN A 371 -43.42 12.01 9.52
CA ASN A 371 -44.28 12.35 10.65
C ASN A 371 -45.40 13.31 10.20
N ALA A 372 -46.35 12.79 9.41
CA ALA A 372 -47.52 13.56 8.99
C ALA A 372 -48.31 14.06 10.21
N LEU A 373 -48.78 15.31 10.16
CA LEU A 373 -49.73 15.83 11.16
C LEU A 373 -51.15 15.61 10.69
N ASP A 374 -52.10 15.66 11.63
CA ASP A 374 -53.53 15.60 11.33
C ASP A 374 -53.95 16.64 10.28
N THR A 375 -53.33 17.83 10.30
CA THR A 375 -53.56 18.90 9.32
C THR A 375 -53.16 18.57 7.89
N ASP A 376 -52.31 17.55 7.66
CA ASP A 376 -51.99 17.07 6.31
C ASP A 376 -53.15 16.26 5.70
N PHE A 377 -53.98 15.63 6.53
CA PHE A 377 -55.12 14.83 6.11
C PHE A 377 -56.39 15.65 5.87
N GLU A 378 -56.43 16.87 6.40
CA GLU A 378 -57.59 17.76 6.29
C GLU A 378 -57.80 18.36 4.90
N GLY A 379 -56.91 18.06 3.93
CA GLY A 379 -57.08 18.45 2.52
C GLY A 379 -57.18 19.97 2.36
N GLY A 380 -56.04 20.65 2.25
CA GLY A 380 -55.98 22.10 2.20
C GLY A 380 -56.93 22.72 1.15
N ALA A 381 -58.03 23.31 1.62
CA ALA A 381 -58.67 24.41 0.94
C ALA A 381 -57.77 25.65 1.15
N ARG A 382 -56.82 25.85 0.25
CA ARG A 382 -56.10 27.11 0.06
C ARG A 382 -55.96 27.40 -1.43
#